data_AF-A0A7J9DWK9-F1
#
_entry.id   AF-A0A7J9DWK9-F1
#
_cell.length_a   1.000
_cell.length_b   1.000
_cell.length_c   1.000
_cell.angle_alpha   90.00
_cell.angle_beta   90.00
_cell.angle_gamma   90.00
#
_symmetry.space_group_name_H-M   'P 1'
#
loop_
_entity.id
_entity.type
_entity.pdbx_description
1 polymer ?
#
loop_
_entity_poly.entity_id
_entity_poly.type
_entity_poly.pdbx_seq_one_letter_code
_entity_poly.pdbx_strand_id
1 'polypeptide(L)'
;MAILQNLQDENVEWKVPWMVPDEILYRCGDFDWVPLLGIWGAVRYTPLLVLRQYRSRQFRPVTQGLTQCEFSYKRDNYKKKIREMSNAWKQIHRMKRFDVGPMTTPKYCGWWSKRVNDNIPELSEEGGRSMEEYLQVVPSEIKIIKQDFKKRNSGLGKKIEQLEEEKMQLR
;
A
#
# COMPACT_ATOMS: atom_id res chain seq x y z
N MET A 1 17.88 18.83 7.86
CA MET A 1 16.67 18.00 7.65
C MET A 1 16.97 16.97 6.57
N ALA A 2 17.38 15.75 6.95
CA ALA A 2 17.84 14.74 5.97
C ALA A 2 17.71 13.28 6.47
N ILE A 3 16.70 12.97 7.30
CA ILE A 3 16.58 11.63 7.91
C ILE A 3 16.39 10.53 6.86
N LEU A 4 15.76 10.84 5.73
CA LEU A 4 15.48 9.88 4.66
C LEU A 4 16.52 9.87 3.52
N GLN A 5 17.37 10.89 3.41
CA GLN A 5 18.30 11.04 2.27
C GLN A 5 19.51 10.09 2.34
N ASN A 6 19.84 9.60 3.55
CA ASN A 6 20.99 8.73 3.80
C ASN A 6 20.60 7.25 4.02
N LEU A 7 19.33 6.88 3.80
CA LEU A 7 18.90 5.49 3.92
C LEU A 7 19.47 4.68 2.74
N GLN A 8 20.24 3.64 3.07
CA GLN A 8 20.66 2.62 2.11
C GLN A 8 19.57 1.56 1.98
N ASP A 9 19.60 0.77 0.91
CA ASP A 9 18.60 -0.27 0.64
C ASP A 9 18.54 -1.29 1.79
N GLU A 10 19.66 -1.55 2.50
CA GLU A 10 19.69 -2.46 3.65
C GLU A 10 19.02 -1.88 4.90
N ASN A 11 18.86 -0.55 4.98
CA ASN A 11 18.24 0.11 6.14
C ASN A 11 16.71 0.08 6.09
N VAL A 12 16.11 -0.33 4.96
CA VAL A 12 14.66 -0.29 4.76
C VAL A 12 14.11 -1.71 4.64
N GLU A 13 13.46 -2.18 5.70
CA GLU A 13 12.64 -3.38 5.61
C GLU A 13 11.29 -3.05 4.96
N TRP A 14 11.13 -3.41 3.70
CA TRP A 14 9.87 -3.24 2.96
C TRP A 14 8.75 -4.20 3.40
N LYS A 15 9.02 -5.05 4.39
CA LYS A 15 8.18 -6.18 4.80
C LYS A 15 7.47 -5.88 6.12
N VAL A 16 6.22 -6.32 6.22
CA VAL A 16 5.62 -6.69 7.51
C VAL A 16 5.81 -8.21 7.70
N PRO A 17 6.59 -8.68 8.70
CA PRO A 17 7.06 -10.07 8.80
C PRO A 17 6.00 -11.17 8.64
N TRP A 18 4.76 -10.86 8.98
CA TRP A 18 3.59 -11.74 8.97
C TRP A 18 2.73 -11.66 7.69
N MET A 19 3.01 -10.75 6.77
CA MET A 19 2.28 -10.62 5.50
C MET A 19 3.04 -11.38 4.41
N VAL A 20 2.59 -12.60 4.15
CA VAL A 20 3.10 -13.45 3.06
C VAL A 20 1.96 -13.78 2.08
N PRO A 21 1.26 -12.80 1.48
CA PRO A 21 0.32 -13.12 0.43
C PRO A 21 1.11 -13.54 -0.83
N ASP A 22 0.85 -14.75 -1.31
CA ASP A 22 1.40 -15.28 -2.57
C ASP A 22 0.89 -14.54 -3.81
N GLU A 23 -0.19 -13.76 -3.63
CA GLU A 23 -0.87 -12.99 -4.65
C GLU A 23 -0.92 -11.51 -4.30
N ILE A 24 -0.69 -10.68 -5.32
CA ILE A 24 -0.74 -9.23 -5.23
C ILE A 24 -1.99 -8.78 -5.97
N LEU A 25 -2.96 -8.19 -5.26
CA LEU A 25 -4.03 -7.42 -5.87
C LEU A 25 -3.39 -6.21 -6.54
N TYR A 26 -3.64 -5.98 -7.83
CA TYR A 26 -3.01 -4.88 -8.57
C TYR A 26 -3.96 -4.08 -9.45
N ARG A 27 -5.16 -4.60 -9.74
CA ARG A 27 -6.15 -3.97 -10.61
C ARG A 27 -7.58 -4.29 -10.14
N CYS A 28 -8.49 -3.36 -10.36
CA CYS A 28 -9.94 -3.50 -10.11
C CYS A 28 -10.71 -3.07 -11.35
N GLY A 29 -11.54 -3.95 -11.92
CA GLY A 29 -12.18 -3.72 -13.22
C GLY A 29 -11.15 -3.31 -14.28
N ASP A 30 -11.43 -2.19 -14.94
CA ASP A 30 -10.55 -1.58 -15.95
C ASP A 30 -9.49 -0.63 -15.37
N PHE A 31 -9.43 -0.46 -14.04
CA PHE A 31 -8.44 0.41 -13.40
C PHE A 31 -7.12 -0.32 -13.18
N ASP A 32 -6.02 0.18 -13.75
CA ASP A 32 -4.64 -0.29 -13.50
C ASP A 32 -4.11 -0.02 -12.07
N TRP A 33 -5.01 0.27 -11.14
CA TRP A 33 -4.78 0.58 -9.75
C TRP A 33 -6.00 0.15 -8.92
N VAL A 34 -5.83 0.14 -7.60
CA VAL A 34 -6.83 -0.28 -6.62
C VAL A 34 -7.42 0.97 -5.94
N PRO A 35 -8.73 1.25 -6.07
CA PRO A 35 -9.37 2.35 -5.36
C PRO A 35 -9.47 2.05 -3.87
N LEU A 36 -8.75 2.77 -3.02
CA LEU A 36 -8.93 2.71 -1.57
C LEU A 36 -9.95 3.78 -1.15
N LEU A 37 -11.14 3.33 -0.77
CA LEU A 37 -12.21 4.20 -0.29
C LEU A 37 -11.95 4.55 1.18
N GLY A 38 -11.84 5.84 1.47
CA GLY A 38 -11.71 6.40 2.80
C GLY A 38 -12.95 7.20 3.23
N ILE A 39 -12.87 7.78 4.42
CA ILE A 39 -13.97 8.58 5.01
C ILE A 39 -14.22 9.90 4.24
N TRP A 40 -13.18 10.50 3.65
CA TRP A 40 -13.27 11.80 2.98
C TRP A 40 -13.27 11.72 1.45
N GLY A 41 -13.11 10.52 0.90
CA GLY A 41 -12.82 10.35 -0.52
C GLY A 41 -12.26 8.98 -0.86
N ALA A 42 -11.57 8.89 -1.99
CA ALA A 42 -10.84 7.71 -2.41
C ALA A 42 -9.43 8.09 -2.87
N VAL A 43 -8.47 7.22 -2.57
CA VAL A 43 -7.08 7.35 -3.03
C VAL A 43 -6.72 6.17 -3.92
N ARG A 44 -5.84 6.39 -4.89
CA ARG A 44 -5.35 5.32 -5.76
C ARG A 44 -4.18 4.63 -5.10
N TYR A 45 -4.34 3.34 -4.83
CA TYR A 45 -3.21 2.49 -4.52
C TYR A 45 -2.74 1.82 -5.80
N THR A 46 -1.46 1.94 -6.14
CA THR A 46 -0.89 1.36 -7.37
C THR A 46 0.15 0.31 -6.99
N PRO A 47 -0.26 -0.95 -6.73
CA PRO A 47 0.62 -2.00 -6.20
C PRO A 47 1.83 -2.27 -7.08
N LEU A 48 1.67 -2.10 -8.41
CA LEU A 48 2.75 -2.27 -9.38
C LEU A 48 3.90 -1.26 -9.20
N LEU A 49 3.69 -0.12 -8.55
CA LEU A 49 4.75 0.85 -8.22
C LEU A 49 5.55 0.46 -6.97
N VAL A 50 5.03 -0.45 -6.15
CA VAL A 50 5.54 -0.78 -4.80
C VAL A 50 5.69 -2.29 -4.59
N LEU A 51 6.03 -3.05 -5.64
CA LEU A 51 6.13 -4.51 -5.61
C LEU A 51 7.17 -5.03 -4.60
N ARG A 52 8.15 -4.20 -4.26
CA ARG A 52 9.13 -4.47 -3.21
C ARG A 52 8.50 -4.70 -1.83
N GLN A 53 7.34 -4.08 -1.54
CA GLN A 53 6.58 -4.33 -0.31
C GLN A 53 6.08 -5.78 -0.20
N TYR A 54 5.88 -6.42 -1.35
CA TYR A 54 5.43 -7.80 -1.47
C TYR A 54 6.59 -8.76 -1.71
N ARG A 55 7.86 -8.30 -1.61
CA ARG A 55 9.06 -9.05 -2.02
C ARG A 55 8.98 -9.61 -3.44
N SER A 56 8.28 -8.90 -4.32
CA SER A 56 8.17 -9.26 -5.73
C SER A 56 9.10 -8.38 -6.56
N ARG A 57 9.64 -8.95 -7.63
CA ARG A 57 10.54 -8.25 -8.53
C ARG A 57 9.91 -6.99 -9.11
N GLN A 58 10.60 -5.86 -8.94
CA GLN A 58 10.14 -4.56 -9.41
C GLN A 58 10.53 -4.34 -10.89
N PHE A 59 9.51 -4.14 -11.71
CA PHE A 59 9.62 -3.77 -13.12
C PHE A 59 9.01 -2.39 -13.37
N ARG A 60 9.17 -1.86 -14.58
CA ARG A 60 8.56 -0.59 -15.02
C ARG A 60 7.03 -0.78 -15.09
N PRO A 61 6.25 -0.16 -14.20
CA PRO A 61 4.80 -0.32 -14.21
C PRO A 61 4.16 0.52 -15.31
N VAL A 62 2.93 0.15 -15.67
CA VAL A 62 2.06 1.01 -16.47
C VAL A 62 1.72 2.24 -15.63
N THR A 63 1.91 3.42 -16.20
CA THR A 63 1.67 4.70 -15.53
C THR A 63 0.55 5.51 -16.17
N GLN A 64 -0.12 4.94 -17.17
CA GLN A 64 -1.27 5.55 -17.83
C GLN A 64 -2.40 5.70 -16.82
N GLY A 65 -3.02 6.89 -16.78
CA GLY A 65 -4.12 7.16 -15.86
C GLY A 65 -3.71 7.42 -14.40
N LEU A 66 -2.42 7.62 -14.11
CA LEU A 66 -1.94 8.03 -12.77
C LEU A 66 -1.99 9.56 -12.53
N THR A 67 -2.43 10.36 -13.51
CA THR A 67 -2.43 11.84 -13.46
C THR A 67 -3.39 12.44 -12.43
N GLN A 68 -4.28 11.63 -11.86
CA GLN A 68 -5.13 12.03 -10.76
C GLN A 68 -4.88 10.99 -9.67
N CYS A 69 -4.61 11.38 -8.43
CA CYS A 69 -4.31 10.42 -7.35
C CYS A 69 -5.47 10.27 -6.37
N GLU A 70 -6.35 11.26 -6.32
CA GLU A 70 -7.33 11.42 -5.25
C GLU A 70 -8.67 11.90 -5.78
N PHE A 71 -9.71 11.52 -5.06
CA PHE A 71 -11.09 11.91 -5.30
C PHE A 71 -11.74 12.25 -3.96
N SER A 72 -12.49 13.35 -3.89
CA SER A 72 -13.22 13.76 -2.68
C SER A 72 -14.73 13.62 -2.88
N TYR A 73 -15.44 13.24 -1.82
CA TYR A 73 -16.91 13.18 -1.81
C TYR A 73 -17.60 14.54 -1.92
N LYS A 74 -16.87 15.65 -1.73
CA LYS A 74 -17.40 17.01 -1.83
C LYS A 74 -17.53 17.53 -3.28
N ARG A 75 -16.94 16.84 -4.26
CA ARG A 75 -16.99 17.26 -5.67
C ARG A 75 -18.26 16.77 -6.36
N ASP A 76 -18.66 17.47 -7.41
CA ASP A 76 -19.78 17.04 -8.24
C ASP A 76 -19.57 15.63 -8.81
N ASN A 77 -20.67 14.92 -9.02
CA ASN A 77 -20.70 13.56 -9.58
C ASN A 77 -20.04 12.47 -8.70
N TYR A 78 -19.82 12.74 -7.41
CA TYR A 78 -19.16 11.78 -6.51
C TYR A 78 -19.89 10.43 -6.39
N LYS A 79 -21.23 10.44 -6.39
CA LYS A 79 -22.06 9.21 -6.31
C LYS A 79 -21.83 8.28 -7.51
N LYS A 80 -21.61 8.83 -8.71
CA LYS A 80 -21.30 8.06 -9.91
C LYS A 80 -19.94 7.40 -9.79
N LYS A 81 -18.93 8.16 -9.37
CA LYS A 81 -17.56 7.64 -9.13
C LYS A 81 -17.52 6.55 -8.07
N ILE A 82 -18.27 6.70 -6.98
CA ILE A 82 -18.42 5.64 -5.96
C ILE A 82 -19.01 4.38 -6.60
N ARG A 83 -20.08 4.51 -7.38
CA ARG A 83 -20.70 3.36 -8.06
C ARG A 83 -19.73 2.66 -9.02
N GLU A 84 -18.97 3.42 -9.80
CA GLU A 84 -17.93 2.91 -10.70
C GLU A 84 -16.86 2.13 -9.92
N MET A 85 -16.33 2.71 -8.83
CA MET A 85 -15.34 2.05 -7.97
C MET A 85 -15.91 0.79 -7.32
N SER A 86 -17.11 0.86 -6.73
CA SER A 86 -17.78 -0.29 -6.12
C SER A 86 -18.04 -1.42 -7.12
N ASN A 87 -18.36 -1.08 -8.38
CA ASN A 87 -18.51 -2.08 -9.44
C ASN A 87 -17.17 -2.67 -9.85
N ALA A 88 -16.11 -1.87 -9.98
CA ALA A 88 -14.77 -2.35 -10.27
C ALA A 88 -14.23 -3.30 -9.19
N TRP A 89 -14.59 -3.07 -7.92
CA TRP A 89 -14.27 -3.97 -6.81
C TRP A 89 -14.90 -5.36 -6.94
N LYS A 90 -15.94 -5.54 -7.76
CA LYS A 90 -16.50 -6.87 -8.08
C LYS A 90 -15.60 -7.67 -9.02
N GLN A 91 -14.66 -7.02 -9.69
CA GLN A 91 -13.74 -7.61 -10.67
C GLN A 91 -12.29 -7.35 -10.26
N ILE A 92 -11.82 -8.07 -9.24
CA ILE A 92 -10.44 -7.95 -8.78
C ILE A 92 -9.47 -8.76 -9.63
N HIS A 93 -8.30 -8.20 -9.91
CA HIS A 93 -7.23 -8.86 -10.63
C HIS A 93 -6.01 -9.01 -9.73
N ARG A 94 -5.54 -10.25 -9.64
CA ARG A 94 -4.38 -10.63 -8.83
C ARG A 94 -3.31 -11.23 -9.71
N MET A 95 -2.05 -11.05 -9.31
CA MET A 95 -0.93 -11.72 -9.93
C MET A 95 -0.12 -12.46 -8.87
N LYS A 96 0.49 -13.57 -9.27
CA LYS A 96 1.43 -14.27 -8.41
C LYS A 96 2.68 -13.43 -8.19
N ARG A 97 3.25 -13.58 -7.00
CA ARG A 97 4.54 -13.01 -6.65
C ARG A 97 5.65 -13.61 -7.55
N PHE A 98 6.62 -12.79 -7.94
CA PHE A 98 7.78 -13.21 -8.72
C PHE A 98 9.06 -13.10 -7.88
N ASP A 99 9.62 -14.25 -7.51
CA ASP A 99 10.69 -14.35 -6.49
C ASP A 99 12.08 -14.65 -7.02
N VAL A 100 12.25 -14.77 -8.33
CA VAL A 100 13.52 -15.23 -8.90
C VAL A 100 14.40 -14.05 -9.33
N GLY A 101 15.52 -13.88 -8.62
CA GLY A 101 16.61 -12.97 -9.00
C GLY A 101 16.59 -11.59 -8.33
N PRO A 102 17.36 -10.62 -8.84
CA PRO A 102 17.48 -9.29 -8.24
C PRO A 102 16.13 -8.59 -8.11
N MET A 103 15.92 -7.94 -6.95
CA MET A 103 14.66 -7.28 -6.56
C MET A 103 14.24 -6.15 -7.51
N THR A 104 15.19 -5.55 -8.23
CA THR A 104 14.94 -4.52 -9.24
C THR A 104 15.48 -4.97 -10.60
N THR A 105 14.82 -4.51 -11.67
CA THR A 105 15.31 -4.71 -13.04
C THR A 105 16.15 -3.51 -13.50
N PRO A 106 17.19 -3.69 -14.33
CA PRO A 106 17.95 -2.56 -14.88
C PRO A 106 17.06 -1.54 -15.61
N LYS A 107 16.01 -2.03 -16.30
CA LYS A 107 14.99 -1.19 -16.94
C LYS A 107 14.22 -0.33 -15.93
N TYR A 108 13.88 -0.89 -14.77
CA TYR A 108 13.25 -0.13 -13.70
C TYR A 108 14.19 0.95 -13.15
N CYS A 109 15.45 0.62 -12.87
CA CYS A 109 16.43 1.60 -12.38
C CYS A 109 16.58 2.78 -13.36
N GLY A 110 16.78 2.48 -14.65
CA GLY A 110 16.87 3.53 -15.68
C GLY A 110 15.60 4.34 -15.86
N TRP A 111 14.42 3.74 -15.66
CA TRP A 111 13.15 4.47 -15.67
C TRP A 111 12.95 5.35 -14.42
N TRP A 112 13.35 4.86 -13.25
CA TRP A 112 13.26 5.59 -11.99
C TRP A 112 14.20 6.81 -11.96
N SER A 113 15.45 6.65 -12.37
CA SER A 113 16.43 7.76 -12.42
C SER A 113 15.99 8.92 -13.31
N LYS A 114 15.19 8.64 -14.36
CA LYS A 114 14.61 9.69 -15.21
C LYS A 114 13.51 10.48 -14.50
N ARG A 115 12.66 9.81 -13.71
CA ARG A 115 11.53 10.43 -12.99
C ARG A 115 11.93 11.28 -11.79
N VAL A 116 13.08 11.03 -11.17
CA VAL A 116 13.56 11.82 -10.02
C VAL A 116 13.65 13.31 -10.37
N ASN A 117 13.87 13.63 -11.64
CA ASN A 117 13.97 15.01 -12.13
C ASN A 117 12.61 15.61 -12.56
N ASP A 118 11.59 14.79 -12.77
CA ASP A 118 10.29 15.22 -13.34
C ASP A 118 9.20 15.44 -12.28
N ASN A 119 9.40 15.01 -11.03
CA ASN A 119 8.39 15.05 -9.97
C ASN A 119 8.84 15.92 -8.79
N ILE A 120 9.18 17.18 -9.04
CA ILE A 120 9.07 18.20 -7.99
C ILE A 120 7.58 18.55 -7.95
N PRO A 121 6.81 18.14 -6.92
CA PRO A 121 5.47 18.66 -6.78
C PRO A 121 5.62 20.17 -6.62
N GLU A 122 5.00 20.95 -7.51
CA GLU A 122 4.76 22.37 -7.25
C GLU A 122 4.04 22.42 -5.90
N LEU A 123 4.66 23.02 -4.88
CA LEU A 123 4.05 23.15 -3.56
C LEU A 123 2.72 23.86 -3.78
N SER A 124 1.59 23.16 -3.62
CA SER A 124 0.31 23.84 -3.52
C SER A 124 0.36 24.68 -2.25
N GLU A 125 0.45 26.00 -2.39
CA GLU A 125 0.44 26.97 -1.28
C GLU A 125 -0.86 26.93 -0.46
N GLU A 126 -1.87 26.20 -0.91
CA GLU A 126 -3.12 26.02 -0.17
C GLU A 126 -3.03 24.87 0.84
N GLY A 127 -2.67 25.21 2.08
CA GLY A 127 -3.06 24.36 3.22
C GLY A 127 -2.17 24.31 4.46
N GLY A 128 -1.40 25.35 4.80
CA GLY A 128 -1.10 25.76 6.18
C GLY A 128 -0.49 24.79 7.22
N ARG A 129 -0.16 23.54 6.89
CA ARG A 129 0.63 22.64 7.75
C ARG A 129 1.68 21.92 6.94
N SER A 130 2.91 21.88 7.45
CA SER A 130 3.98 21.16 6.77
C SER A 130 3.73 19.64 6.83
N MET A 131 4.23 18.91 5.83
CA MET A 131 4.20 17.44 5.81
C MET A 131 4.83 16.86 7.10
N GLU A 132 5.79 17.57 7.72
CA GLU A 132 6.38 17.16 8.99
C GLU A 132 5.40 17.17 10.15
N GLU A 133 4.46 18.11 10.19
CA GLU A 133 3.45 18.21 11.25
C GLU A 133 2.48 17.03 11.20
N TYR A 134 2.07 16.62 9.99
CA TYR A 134 1.29 15.39 9.77
C TYR A 134 2.07 14.14 10.18
N LEU A 135 3.34 14.06 9.82
CA LEU A 135 4.23 12.95 10.16
C LEU A 135 4.60 12.89 11.65
N GLN A 136 4.28 13.88 12.48
CA GLN A 136 4.43 13.79 13.95
C GLN A 136 3.16 13.28 14.65
N VAL A 137 1.98 13.54 14.09
CA VAL A 137 0.71 13.03 14.63
C VAL A 137 0.49 11.56 14.27
N VAL A 138 0.76 11.19 13.02
CA VAL A 138 0.57 9.83 12.47
C VAL A 138 1.36 8.72 13.18
N PRO A 139 2.62 8.91 13.64
CA PRO A 139 3.38 7.90 14.37
C PRO A 139 2.69 7.44 15.65
N SER A 140 1.97 8.33 16.34
CA SER A 140 1.29 8.01 17.60
C SER A 140 0.11 7.06 17.36
N GLU A 141 -0.72 7.35 16.37
CA GLU A 141 -1.87 6.52 15.99
C GLU A 141 -1.44 5.17 15.41
N ILE A 142 -0.43 5.15 14.54
CA ILE A 142 0.14 3.90 14.00
C ILE A 142 0.69 3.03 15.13
N LYS A 143 1.36 3.63 16.13
CA LYS A 143 1.89 2.90 17.29
C LYS A 143 0.77 2.28 18.12
N ILE A 144 -0.34 2.99 18.32
CA ILE A 144 -1.54 2.48 19.00
C ILE A 144 -2.15 1.32 18.20
N ILE A 145 -2.39 1.49 16.89
CA ILE A 145 -2.94 0.45 16.02
C ILE A 145 -2.05 -0.81 16.01
N LYS A 146 -0.73 -0.63 15.97
CA LYS A 146 0.24 -1.74 16.00
C LYS A 146 0.19 -2.51 17.33
N GLN A 147 0.01 -1.82 18.45
CA GLN A 147 -0.15 -2.46 19.76
C GLN A 147 -1.47 -3.23 19.86
N ASP A 148 -2.57 -2.62 19.41
CA ASP A 148 -3.89 -3.24 19.40
C ASP A 148 -3.92 -4.51 18.55
N PHE A 149 -3.29 -4.46 17.37
CA PHE A 149 -3.14 -5.60 16.49
C PHE A 149 -2.33 -6.74 17.14
N LYS A 150 -1.19 -6.41 17.79
CA LYS A 150 -0.39 -7.40 18.54
C LYS A 150 -1.21 -8.08 19.64
N LYS A 151 -2.00 -7.30 20.39
CA LYS A 151 -2.86 -7.83 21.46
C LYS A 151 -3.89 -8.80 20.90
N ARG A 152 -4.59 -8.43 19.82
CA ARG A 152 -5.57 -9.31 19.16
C ARG A 152 -4.95 -10.60 18.63
N ASN A 153 -3.79 -10.52 17.97
CA ASN A 153 -3.08 -11.70 17.48
C ASN A 153 -2.65 -12.64 18.62
N SER A 154 -2.19 -12.11 19.75
CA SER A 154 -1.86 -12.94 20.91
C SER A 154 -3.09 -13.67 21.48
N GLY A 155 -4.26 -13.01 21.49
CA GLY A 155 -5.51 -13.61 21.94
C GLY A 155 -5.99 -14.71 20.99
N LEU A 156 -5.85 -14.50 19.68
CA LEU A 156 -6.15 -15.51 18.68
C LEU A 156 -5.21 -16.72 18.77
N GLY A 157 -3.91 -16.50 18.99
CA GLY A 157 -2.95 -17.58 19.17
C GLY A 157 -3.31 -18.51 20.34
N LYS A 158 -3.63 -17.93 21.51
CA LYS A 158 -4.09 -18.69 22.68
C LYS A 158 -5.37 -19.48 22.41
N LYS A 159 -6.28 -18.92 21.62
CA LYS A 159 -7.55 -19.57 21.28
C LYS A 159 -7.37 -20.72 20.30
N ILE A 160 -6.40 -20.61 19.39
CA ILE A 160 -6.00 -21.71 18.50
C ILE A 160 -5.39 -22.85 19.32
N GLU A 161 -4.46 -22.54 20.21
CA GLU A 161 -3.81 -23.52 21.09
C GLU A 161 -4.83 -24.28 21.95
N GLN A 162 -5.78 -23.56 22.56
CA GLN A 162 -6.87 -24.17 23.32
C GLN A 162 -7.74 -25.11 22.47
N LEU A 163 -8.10 -24.70 21.25
CA LEU A 163 -8.88 -25.54 20.33
C LEU A 163 -8.09 -26.76 19.85
N GLU A 164 -6.76 -26.67 19.74
CA GLU A 164 -5.89 -27.79 19.42
C GLU A 164 -5.82 -28.79 20.58
N GLU A 165 -5.73 -28.31 21.83
CA GLU A 165 -5.81 -29.15 23.04
C GLU A 165 -7.16 -29.85 23.18
N GLU A 166 -8.27 -29.12 23.01
CA GLU A 166 -9.63 -29.68 23.04
C GLU A 166 -9.81 -30.75 21.96
N LYS A 167 -9.30 -30.53 20.75
CA LYS A 167 -9.30 -31.51 19.65
C LYS A 167 -8.48 -32.76 19.99
N MET A 168 -7.37 -32.62 20.71
CA MET A 168 -6.53 -33.75 21.13
C MET A 168 -7.17 -34.58 22.23
N GLN A 169 -7.99 -33.99 23.11
CA GLN A 169 -8.73 -34.72 24.15
C GLN A 169 -10.01 -35.42 23.65
N LEU A 170 -10.50 -35.05 22.46
CA LEU A 170 -11.64 -35.68 21.81
C LEU A 170 -11.25 -36.87 20.90
N ARG A 171 -9.96 -37.24 20.86
CA ARG A 171 -9.42 -38.44 20.21
C ARG A 171 -9.18 -39.55 21.21
#